data_AF-A0A7D9DQT2-F1
#
_entry.id   AF-A0A7D9DQT2-F1
#
_cell.length_a   1.000
_cell.length_b   1.000
_cell.length_c   1.000
_cell.angle_alpha   90.00
_cell.angle_beta   90.00
_cell.angle_gamma   90.00
#
_symmetry.space_group_name_H-M   'P 1'
#
loop_
_entity.id
_entity.type
_entity.pdbx_description
1 polymer ?
#
loop_
_entity_poly.entity_id
_entity_poly.type
_entity_poly.pdbx_seq_one_letter_code
_entity_poly.pdbx_strand_id
1 'polypeptide(L)'
;MAGIPVRISSRHNRKVINRRNPTNLVYVNIDNIQLCKLGSNMRFALWNARSINKKAAIICDIIQSNKLDILAVTETWSNKNTKFSSAAEVLNTIRDFAVLEAPRLT
;
A
#
# COMPACT_ATOMS: atom_id res chain seq x y z
N MET A 1 19.00 17.39 13.70
CA MET A 1 17.61 17.11 13.26
C MET A 1 17.67 16.34 11.95
N ALA A 2 17.37 15.04 11.98
CA ALA A 2 17.25 14.22 10.78
C ALA A 2 15.76 14.06 10.45
N GLY A 3 15.34 14.42 9.24
CA GLY A 3 13.94 14.32 8.80
C GLY A 3 13.88 13.72 7.41
N ILE A 4 12.93 12.81 7.19
CA ILE A 4 12.67 12.23 5.86
C ILE A 4 11.65 13.15 5.15
N PRO A 5 11.97 13.71 3.98
CA PRO A 5 11.01 14.53 3.24
C PRO A 5 9.93 13.62 2.64
N VAL A 6 8.69 13.78 3.08
CA VAL A 6 7.53 13.05 2.53
C VAL A 6 6.66 14.02 1.73
N ARG A 7 6.28 13.62 0.51
CA ARG A 7 5.40 14.41 -0.36
C ARG A 7 3.97 13.89 -0.24
N ILE A 8 3.07 14.73 0.25
CA ILE A 8 1.63 14.47 0.24
C ILE A 8 1.04 15.14 -1.00
N SER A 9 0.36 14.37 -1.85
CA SER A 9 -0.35 14.92 -3.01
C SER A 9 -1.85 14.67 -2.89
N SER A 10 -2.65 15.73 -2.84
CA SER A 10 -4.09 15.66 -3.08
C SER A 10 -4.33 15.56 -4.58
N ARG A 11 -5.07 14.53 -5.04
CA ARG A 11 -5.51 14.47 -6.45
C ARG A 11 -6.51 15.61 -6.70
N HIS A 12 -6.01 16.73 -7.20
CA HIS A 12 -6.84 17.79 -7.77
C HIS A 12 -6.66 17.81 -9.28
N ASN A 13 -7.77 17.67 -9.99
CA ASN A 13 -7.87 17.51 -11.43
C ASN A 13 -7.46 18.81 -12.13
N ARG A 14 -6.16 18.98 -12.46
CA ARG A 14 -5.69 20.14 -13.23
C ARG A 14 -4.44 19.79 -14.03
N LYS A 15 -4.50 20.00 -15.35
CA LYS A 15 -3.33 20.07 -16.26
C LYS A 15 -2.47 21.26 -15.83
N VAL A 16 -1.64 21.09 -14.81
CA VAL A 16 -0.71 22.12 -14.35
C VAL A 16 0.69 21.53 -14.38
N ILE A 17 1.55 22.23 -15.11
CA ILE A 17 2.96 21.95 -15.28
C ILE A 17 3.57 21.60 -13.92
N ASN A 18 4.21 20.43 -13.87
CA ASN A 18 4.69 19.75 -12.67
C ASN A 18 5.91 20.47 -12.07
N ARG A 19 5.75 21.72 -11.59
CA ARG A 19 6.80 22.42 -10.86
C ARG A 19 6.85 21.86 -9.44
N ARG A 20 8.03 21.45 -8.99
CA ARG A 20 8.28 20.99 -7.63
C ARG A 20 8.00 22.17 -6.68
N ASN A 21 6.92 22.11 -5.91
CA ASN A 21 6.67 23.09 -4.85
C ASN A 21 7.26 22.55 -3.53
N PRO A 22 8.40 23.09 -3.05
CA PRO A 22 9.00 22.65 -1.80
C PRO A 22 8.13 22.94 -0.58
N THR A 23 7.14 23.84 -0.68
CA THR A 23 6.21 24.13 0.44
C THR A 23 5.22 23.00 0.71
N ASN A 24 5.13 21.98 -0.14
CA ASN A 24 4.29 20.79 0.07
C ASN A 24 5.04 19.66 0.79
N LEU A 25 6.28 19.90 1.24
CA LEU A 25 7.04 18.95 2.03
C LEU A 25 6.70 19.18 3.50
N VAL A 26 6.11 18.16 4.12
CA VAL A 26 5.90 18.15 5.56
C VAL A 26 7.06 17.37 6.17
N TYR A 27 7.83 18.01 7.04
CA TYR A 27 8.85 17.34 7.83
C TYR A 27 8.17 16.64 8.99
N VAL A 28 8.24 15.31 8.98
CA VAL A 28 7.78 14.50 10.11
C VAL A 28 8.92 14.47 11.12
N ASN A 29 8.68 15.00 12.32
CA ASN A 29 9.63 14.90 13.42
C ASN A 29 9.69 13.43 13.89
N ILE A 30 10.90 12.85 13.88
CA ILE A 30 11.18 11.45 14.22
C ILE A 30 11.83 11.32 15.61
N ASP A 31 12.04 12.43 16.33
CA ASP A 31 12.83 12.51 17.57
C ASP A 31 12.26 11.65 18.72
N ASN A 32 10.98 11.22 18.62
CA ASN A 32 10.30 10.35 19.58
C ASN A 32 9.95 8.95 19.05
N ILE A 33 10.41 8.56 17.86
CA ILE A 33 10.32 7.15 17.47
C ILE A 33 11.42 6.44 18.23
N GLN A 34 11.04 5.75 19.30
CA GLN A 34 11.90 4.76 19.92
C GLN A 34 12.24 3.76 18.81
N LEU A 35 13.44 3.88 18.22
CA LEU A 35 14.00 2.90 17.31
C LEU A 35 14.25 1.65 18.16
N CYS A 36 13.19 0.89 18.39
CA CYS A 36 13.24 -0.43 18.97
C CYS A 36 14.32 -1.18 18.19
N LYS A 37 15.38 -1.61 18.89
CA LYS A 37 16.52 -2.44 18.43
C LYS A 37 16.41 -2.83 16.97
N LEU A 38 17.36 -2.38 16.13
CA LEU A 38 17.53 -2.72 14.70
C LEU A 38 17.11 -4.17 14.40
N GLY A 39 15.81 -4.38 14.23
CA GLY A 39 15.15 -5.66 14.36
C GLY A 39 14.61 -5.98 13.00
N SER A 40 15.15 -7.03 12.39
CA SER A 40 14.79 -7.60 11.08
C SER A 40 14.46 -6.59 9.97
N ASN A 41 15.25 -6.60 8.90
CA ASN A 41 14.92 -5.85 7.68
C ASN A 41 13.48 -6.14 7.24
N MET A 42 12.62 -5.13 7.37
CA MET A 42 11.21 -5.23 7.00
C MET A 42 11.06 -5.10 5.48
N ARG A 43 10.36 -6.05 4.86
CA ARG A 43 10.14 -6.09 3.42
C ARG A 43 8.72 -5.66 3.10
N PHE A 44 8.61 -4.56 2.38
CA PHE A 44 7.33 -4.08 1.87
C PHE A 44 7.36 -3.94 0.35
N ALA A 45 6.22 -4.12 -0.29
CA ALA A 45 6.06 -3.90 -1.72
C ALA A 45 4.77 -3.14 -2.04
N LEU A 46 4.78 -2.44 -3.17
CA LEU A 46 3.63 -1.79 -3.76
C LEU A 46 3.36 -2.44 -5.13
N TRP A 47 2.16 -2.96 -5.32
CA TRP A 47 1.75 -3.56 -6.59
C TRP A 47 0.48 -2.91 -7.13
N ASN A 48 0.54 -2.43 -8.37
CA ASN A 48 -0.63 -1.97 -9.09
C ASN A 48 -1.29 -3.16 -9.79
N ALA A 49 -2.46 -3.58 -9.28
CA ALA A 49 -3.14 -4.75 -9.79
C ALA A 49 -3.83 -4.49 -11.14
N ARG A 50 -4.30 -3.27 -11.43
CA ARG A 50 -5.22 -2.98 -12.56
C ARG A 50 -6.36 -4.00 -12.63
N SER A 51 -7.26 -3.96 -11.64
CA SER A 51 -8.19 -5.01 -11.23
C SER A 51 -7.54 -6.14 -10.45
N ILE A 52 -8.04 -6.41 -9.25
CA ILE A 52 -7.64 -7.55 -8.41
C ILE A 52 -8.35 -8.85 -8.82
N ASN A 53 -9.37 -8.76 -9.68
CA ASN A 53 -10.19 -9.89 -10.07
C ASN A 53 -9.34 -11.05 -10.63
N LYS A 54 -9.53 -12.26 -10.09
CA LYS A 54 -8.79 -13.49 -10.44
C LYS A 54 -7.26 -13.42 -10.25
N LYS A 55 -6.76 -12.53 -9.39
CA LYS A 55 -5.31 -12.40 -9.11
C LYS A 55 -4.88 -12.83 -7.71
N ALA A 56 -5.73 -13.57 -7.00
CA ALA A 56 -5.42 -14.04 -5.65
C ALA A 56 -4.16 -14.91 -5.60
N ALA A 57 -4.00 -15.85 -6.54
CA ALA A 57 -2.81 -16.71 -6.62
C ALA A 57 -1.52 -15.90 -6.82
N ILE A 58 -1.53 -14.93 -7.75
CA ILE A 58 -0.39 -14.06 -8.03
C ILE A 58 0.02 -13.24 -6.80
N ILE A 59 -0.95 -12.75 -6.04
CA ILE A 59 -0.67 -12.05 -4.77
C ILE A 59 0.07 -12.96 -3.80
N CYS A 60 -0.38 -14.22 -3.69
CA CYS A 60 0.25 -15.18 -2.82
C CYS A 60 1.68 -15.50 -3.25
N ASP A 61 1.90 -15.70 -4.55
CA ASP A 61 3.22 -15.95 -5.12
C ASP A 61 4.18 -14.77 -4.87
N ILE A 62 3.70 -13.53 -5.03
CA ILE A 62 4.49 -12.32 -4.75
C ILE A 62 4.91 -12.26 -3.28
N ILE A 63 3.98 -12.50 -2.36
CA ILE A 63 4.24 -12.47 -0.91
C ILE A 63 5.27 -13.53 -0.55
N GLN A 64 5.07 -14.78 -0.97
CA GLN A 64 5.94 -15.90 -0.62
C GLN A 64 7.32 -15.79 -1.26
N SER A 65 7.39 -15.50 -2.57
CA SER A 65 8.65 -15.45 -3.32
C SER A 65 9.58 -14.36 -2.81
N ASN A 66 9.02 -13.21 -2.43
CA ASN A 66 9.80 -12.08 -1.92
C ASN A 66 9.87 -12.05 -0.38
N LYS A 67 9.16 -13.00 0.28
CA LYS A 67 9.00 -13.09 1.73
C LYS A 67 8.60 -11.73 2.34
N LEU A 68 7.61 -11.08 1.73
CA LEU A 68 7.15 -9.76 2.15
C LEU A 68 6.56 -9.81 3.56
N ASP A 69 6.64 -8.71 4.29
CA ASP A 69 5.92 -8.48 5.55
C ASP A 69 4.68 -7.62 5.30
N ILE A 70 4.74 -6.70 4.32
CA ILE A 70 3.61 -5.85 3.91
C ILE A 70 3.52 -5.79 2.38
N LEU A 71 2.30 -5.97 1.84
CA LEU A 71 2.00 -5.73 0.44
C LEU A 71 0.86 -4.71 0.31
N ALA A 72 1.14 -3.56 -0.29
CA ALA A 72 0.14 -2.58 -0.67
C ALA A 72 -0.32 -2.86 -2.11
N VAL A 73 -1.63 -3.07 -2.31
CA VAL A 73 -2.21 -3.30 -3.64
C VAL A 73 -3.07 -2.10 -4.05
N THR A 74 -2.75 -1.48 -5.19
CA THR A 74 -3.49 -0.33 -5.74
C THR A 74 -4.27 -0.71 -6.99
N GLU A 75 -5.25 0.14 -7.35
CA GLU A 75 -6.13 -0.09 -8.52
C GLU A 75 -6.81 -1.47 -8.49
N THR A 76 -7.20 -1.93 -7.31
CA THR A 76 -7.92 -3.20 -7.14
C THR A 76 -9.27 -3.21 -7.87
N TRP A 77 -9.86 -2.02 -8.08
CA TRP A 77 -11.19 -1.84 -8.67
C TRP A 77 -12.28 -2.67 -7.97
N SER A 78 -12.07 -2.93 -6.68
CA SER A 78 -13.06 -3.61 -5.85
C SER A 78 -14.21 -2.67 -5.51
N ASN A 79 -15.43 -3.19 -5.61
CA ASN A 79 -16.67 -2.50 -5.30
C ASN A 79 -17.30 -3.15 -4.07
N LYS A 80 -17.88 -2.36 -3.16
CA LYS A 80 -18.58 -2.89 -1.97
C LYS A 80 -19.69 -3.90 -2.30
N ASN A 81 -20.27 -3.82 -3.50
CA ASN A 81 -21.41 -4.64 -3.91
C ASN A 81 -21.04 -5.97 -4.58
N THR A 82 -19.76 -6.25 -4.83
CA THR A 82 -19.36 -7.53 -5.44
C THR A 82 -19.27 -8.62 -4.38
N LYS A 83 -20.15 -9.64 -4.48
CA LYS A 83 -20.17 -10.83 -3.60
C LYS A 83 -18.87 -11.64 -3.63
N PHE A 84 -18.05 -11.46 -4.66
CA PHE A 84 -16.73 -12.09 -4.81
C PHE A 84 -15.66 -11.04 -4.60
N SER A 85 -15.09 -10.98 -3.39
CA SER A 85 -13.87 -10.21 -3.17
C SER A 85 -12.69 -11.15 -3.38
N SER A 86 -11.85 -10.88 -4.39
CA SER A 86 -10.57 -11.58 -4.54
C SER A 86 -9.65 -11.37 -3.32
N ALA A 87 -9.92 -10.37 -2.47
CA ALA A 87 -9.27 -10.22 -1.18
C ALA A 87 -9.66 -11.34 -0.19
N ALA A 88 -10.90 -11.84 -0.26
CA ALA A 88 -11.34 -12.98 0.55
C ALA A 88 -10.67 -14.30 0.11
N GLU A 89 -10.41 -14.47 -1.18
CA GLU A 89 -9.64 -15.62 -1.69
C GLU A 89 -8.18 -15.57 -1.24
N VAL A 90 -7.56 -14.38 -1.23
CA VAL A 90 -6.22 -14.18 -0.66
C VAL A 90 -6.21 -14.50 0.84
N LEU A 91 -7.21 -14.03 1.59
CA LEU A 91 -7.37 -14.31 3.02
C LEU A 91 -7.49 -15.80 3.33
N ASN A 92 -8.21 -16.56 2.50
CA ASN A 92 -8.35 -18.00 2.69
C ASN A 92 -7.05 -18.77 2.39
N THR A 93 -6.18 -18.19 1.56
CA THR A 93 -4.95 -18.84 1.09
C THR A 93 -3.77 -18.53 2.02
N ILE A 94 -3.70 -17.32 2.58
CA ILE A 94 -2.61 -16.88 3.47
C ILE A 94 -3.17 -16.58 4.85
N ARG A 95 -3.01 -17.52 5.78
CA ARG A 95 -3.52 -17.42 7.15
C ARG A 95 -2.69 -16.49 8.05
N ASP A 96 -1.43 -16.25 7.69
CA ASP A 96 -0.49 -15.49 8.51
C ASP A 96 -0.54 -13.97 8.23
N PHE A 97 -1.42 -13.53 7.33
CA PHE A 97 -1.56 -12.13 6.93
C PHE A 97 -2.91 -11.56 7.32
N ALA A 98 -2.88 -10.35 7.89
CA ALA A 98 -4.05 -9.51 7.99
C ALA A 98 -4.26 -8.76 6.67
N VAL A 99 -5.48 -8.81 6.11
CA VAL A 99 -5.86 -8.06 4.91
C VAL A 99 -6.82 -6.96 5.29
N LEU A 100 -6.48 -5.73 4.89
CA LEU A 100 -7.32 -4.54 5.03
C LEU A 100 -7.73 -4.08 3.63
N GLU A 101 -9.04 -3.96 3.41
CA GLU A 101 -9.58 -3.52 2.12
C GLU A 101 -10.33 -2.19 2.27
N ALA A 102 -10.02 -1.24 1.38
CA ALA A 102 -10.73 0.03 1.25
C ALA A 102 -11.35 0.13 -0.15
N PRO A 103 -12.51 -0.50 -0.39
CA PRO A 103 -13.16 -0.51 -1.69
C PRO A 103 -13.69 0.88 -2.07
N ARG A 104 -13.97 1.09 -3.35
CA ARG A 104 -14.58 2.35 -3.80
C ARG A 104 -15.98 2.49 -3.23
N LEU A 105 -16.29 3.69 -2.71
CA LEU A 105 -17.66 4.12 -2.47
C LEU A 105 -18.26 4.37 -3.85
N THR A 106 -19.10 3.45 -4.32
CA THR A 106 -19.96 3.65 -5.49
C THR A 106 -21.02 4.66 -5.18
#